data_AF-A0A0P0C6Y2-F1
#
_entry.id   AF-A0A0P0C6Y2-F1
#
_cell.length_a   1.000
_cell.length_b   1.000
_cell.length_c   1.000
_cell.angle_alpha   90.00
_cell.angle_beta   90.00
_cell.angle_gamma   90.00
#
_symmetry.space_group_name_H-M   'P 1'
#
loop_
_entity.id
_entity.type
_entity.pdbx_description
1 polymer ?
#
loop_
_entity_poly.entity_id
_entity_poly.type
_entity_poly.pdbx_seq_one_letter_code
_entity_poly.pdbx_strand_id
1 'polypeptide(L)'
;LQAKPRLHLEDLKLTASLTDNYQKGKLEVEANIAYRLPNASFKLEVRDSEGDLVAEKLGPIRSEQLEFTLADLPVAAWSAEKPNLYQVRLYLYQEGSLLEVSRQEVGFRNFELKDGIMYLNG
;
A
#
# COMPACT_ATOMS: atom_id res chain seq x y z
N LEU A 1 -32.44 14.36 2.01
CA LEU A 1 -31.53 13.65 1.09
C LEU A 1 -30.95 12.45 1.83
N GLN A 2 -31.19 11.22 1.38
CA GLN A 2 -30.50 10.06 1.94
C GLN A 2 -29.42 9.65 0.95
N ALA A 3 -28.16 9.98 1.24
CA ALA A 3 -27.05 9.46 0.46
C ALA A 3 -27.01 7.94 0.70
N LYS A 4 -27.23 7.15 -0.36
CA LYS A 4 -27.05 5.70 -0.28
C LYS A 4 -25.60 5.43 0.14
N PRO A 5 -25.35 4.45 1.03
CA PRO A 5 -23.98 4.04 1.32
C PRO A 5 -23.29 3.56 0.04
N ARG A 6 -22.05 3.99 -0.17
CA ARG A 6 -21.21 3.57 -1.30
C ARG A 6 -20.00 2.85 -0.73
N LEU A 7 -19.50 1.86 -1.46
CA LEU A 7 -18.19 1.25 -1.21
C LEU A 7 -17.17 2.37 -1.00
N HIS A 8 -16.53 2.41 0.18
CA HIS A 8 -15.58 3.46 0.55
C HIS A 8 -14.47 2.89 1.44
N LEU A 9 -13.26 3.42 1.31
CA LEU A 9 -12.15 3.09 2.20
C LEU A 9 -12.31 3.80 3.57
N GLU A 10 -12.44 3.05 4.65
CA GLU A 10 -12.48 3.61 6.01
C GLU A 10 -11.09 3.81 6.61
N ASP A 11 -10.20 2.83 6.40
CA ASP A 11 -8.84 2.85 6.91
C ASP A 11 -7.89 2.13 5.95
N LEU A 12 -6.67 2.63 5.83
CA LEU A 12 -5.60 2.03 5.04
C LEU A 12 -4.29 2.16 5.79
N LYS A 13 -3.77 1.00 6.19
CA LYS A 13 -2.47 0.85 6.81
C LYS A 13 -1.51 0.18 5.83
N LEU A 14 -0.38 0.83 5.64
CA LEU A 14 0.70 0.38 4.76
C LEU A 14 1.97 0.20 5.59
N THR A 15 2.51 -1.02 5.60
CA THR A 15 3.80 -1.31 6.23
C THR A 15 4.83 -1.60 5.15
N ALA A 16 5.74 -0.66 4.92
CA ALA A 16 6.80 -0.74 3.93
C ALA A 16 8.14 -1.06 4.61
N SER A 17 8.62 -2.29 4.44
CA SER A 17 9.87 -2.78 5.03
C SER A 17 10.83 -3.27 3.95
N LEU A 18 12.10 -3.39 4.33
CA LEU A 18 13.15 -3.92 3.50
C LEU A 18 13.47 -5.37 3.88
N THR A 19 13.74 -6.19 2.89
CA THR A 19 14.12 -7.61 3.00
C THR A 19 15.41 -7.86 2.22
N ASP A 20 15.92 -9.10 2.29
CA ASP A 20 17.08 -9.53 1.50
C ASP A 20 18.30 -8.61 1.67
N ASN A 21 18.72 -8.41 2.92
CA ASN A 21 19.80 -7.49 3.31
C ASN A 21 19.62 -6.06 2.74
N TYR A 22 18.40 -5.54 2.85
CA TYR A 22 17.99 -4.20 2.41
C TYR A 22 17.99 -3.96 0.90
N GLN A 23 17.98 -5.02 0.09
CA GLN A 23 18.01 -4.91 -1.38
C GLN A 23 16.62 -4.98 -2.02
N LYS A 24 15.61 -5.44 -1.28
CA LYS A 24 14.24 -5.59 -1.79
C LYS A 24 13.22 -5.01 -0.83
N GLY A 25 12.09 -4.58 -1.37
CA GLY A 25 10.96 -4.07 -0.60
C GLY A 25 9.88 -5.13 -0.36
N LYS A 26 9.24 -5.03 0.79
CA LYS A 26 7.98 -5.71 1.12
C LYS A 26 6.96 -4.66 1.54
N LEU A 27 5.81 -4.64 0.88
CA LEU A 27 4.66 -3.80 1.23
C LEU A 27 3.53 -4.70 1.73
N GLU A 28 3.19 -4.57 3.01
CA GLU A 28 2.02 -5.17 3.62
C GLU A 28 0.88 -4.16 3.63
N VAL A 29 -0.29 -4.60 3.17
CA VAL A 29 -1.48 -3.77 2.97
C VAL A 29 -2.60 -4.33 3.82
N GLU A 30 -3.12 -3.51 4.71
CA GLU A 30 -4.33 -3.76 5.49
C GLU A 30 -5.32 -2.62 5.20
N ALA A 31 -6.50 -2.95 4.66
CA ALA A 31 -7.52 -1.95 4.36
C ALA A 31 -8.90 -2.38 4.87
N ASN A 32 -9.59 -1.45 5.52
CA ASN A 32 -10.98 -1.58 5.93
C ASN A 32 -11.87 -0.82 4.96
N ILE A 33 -12.89 -1.49 4.43
CA ILE A 33 -13.77 -1.00 3.39
C ILE A 33 -15.20 -1.06 3.90
N ALA A 34 -15.85 0.10 3.96
CA ALA A 34 -17.25 0.21 4.28
C ALA A 34 -18.12 -0.37 3.16
N TYR A 35 -19.19 -1.05 3.56
CA TYR A 35 -20.26 -1.52 2.68
C TYR A 35 -19.77 -2.45 1.58
N ARG A 36 -19.72 -3.75 1.87
CA ARG A 36 -19.47 -4.75 0.83
C ARG A 36 -20.60 -4.75 -0.23
N LEU A 37 -20.22 -4.45 -1.47
CA LEU A 37 -21.11 -4.53 -2.62
C LEU A 37 -20.77 -5.76 -3.50
N PRO A 38 -21.75 -6.40 -4.16
CA PRO A 38 -21.49 -7.46 -5.14
C PRO A 38 -20.64 -6.94 -6.30
N ASN A 39 -19.76 -7.77 -6.87
CA ASN A 39 -18.91 -7.38 -8.01
C ASN A 39 -17.97 -6.18 -7.75
N ALA A 40 -17.68 -5.89 -6.48
CA ALA A 40 -16.65 -4.92 -6.10
C ALA A 40 -15.24 -5.49 -6.35
N SER A 41 -14.32 -4.64 -6.77
CA SER A 41 -12.91 -5.00 -6.99
C SER A 41 -11.97 -3.87 -6.62
N PHE A 42 -10.70 -4.20 -6.44
CA PHE A 42 -9.66 -3.23 -6.17
C PHE A 42 -8.52 -3.34 -7.18
N LYS A 43 -7.81 -2.23 -7.34
CA LYS A 43 -6.45 -2.19 -7.89
C LYS A 43 -5.56 -1.48 -6.87
N LEU A 44 -4.37 -2.00 -6.63
CA LEU A 44 -3.32 -1.31 -5.89
C LEU A 44 -2.12 -1.11 -6.82
N GLU A 45 -1.57 0.09 -6.84
CA GLU A 45 -0.34 0.43 -7.56
C GLU A 45 0.69 1.00 -6.59
N VAL A 46 1.94 0.59 -6.75
CA VAL A 46 3.11 1.24 -6.15
C VAL A 46 3.86 1.94 -7.29
N ARG A 47 4.07 3.23 -7.18
CA ARG A 47 4.76 4.06 -8.16
C ARG A 47 5.93 4.79 -7.53
N ASP A 48 7.01 4.99 -8.27
CA ASP A 48 8.15 5.78 -7.79
C ASP A 48 7.88 7.30 -7.89
N SER A 49 8.91 8.11 -7.60
CA SER A 49 8.84 9.57 -7.64
C SER A 49 8.68 10.15 -9.05
N GLU A 50 9.07 9.40 -10.08
CA GLU A 50 8.89 9.81 -11.49
C GLU A 50 7.48 9.42 -11.97
N GLY A 51 6.79 8.57 -11.23
CA GLY A 51 5.44 8.10 -11.51
C GLY A 51 5.40 6.73 -12.20
N ASP A 52 6.56 6.10 -12.39
CA ASP A 52 6.68 4.80 -13.03
C ASP A 52 6.13 3.70 -12.14
N LEU A 53 5.52 2.70 -12.76
CA LEU A 53 4.88 1.60 -12.06
C LEU A 53 5.94 0.59 -11.59
N VAL A 54 6.06 0.45 -10.27
CA VAL A 54 6.96 -0.51 -9.62
C VAL A 54 6.28 -1.85 -9.43
N ALA A 55 5.03 -1.83 -8.97
CA ALA A 55 4.23 -3.03 -8.77
C ALA A 55 2.74 -2.73 -8.81
N GLU A 56 1.95 -3.74 -9.15
CA GLU A 56 0.49 -3.68 -9.04
C GLU A 56 -0.12 -4.98 -8.52
N LYS A 57 -1.31 -4.86 -7.94
CA LYS A 57 -2.17 -5.98 -7.58
C LYS A 57 -3.61 -5.64 -7.92
N LEU A 58 -4.33 -6.59 -8.49
CA LEU A 58 -5.77 -6.47 -8.74
C LEU A 58 -6.48 -7.66 -8.10
N GLY A 59 -7.71 -7.45 -7.64
CA GLY A 59 -8.49 -8.54 -7.07
C GLY A 59 -9.93 -8.15 -6.75
N PRO A 60 -10.81 -9.14 -6.55
CA PRO A 60 -12.17 -8.89 -6.08
C PRO A 60 -12.15 -8.52 -4.59
N ILE A 61 -13.10 -7.69 -4.17
CA ILE A 61 -13.35 -7.37 -2.76
C ILE A 61 -14.35 -8.41 -2.24
N ARG A 62 -13.85 -9.39 -1.49
CA ARG A 62 -14.64 -10.51 -0.96
C ARG A 62 -15.09 -10.31 0.49
N SER A 63 -14.50 -9.36 1.19
CA SER A 63 -14.75 -9.01 2.58
C SER A 63 -14.55 -7.51 2.75
N GLU A 64 -15.06 -6.95 3.85
CA GLU A 64 -14.83 -5.56 4.25
C GLU A 64 -13.37 -5.33 4.70
N GLN A 65 -12.62 -6.40 4.95
CA GLN A 65 -11.18 -6.34 5.19
C GLN A 65 -10.42 -6.88 3.98
N LEU A 66 -9.45 -6.11 3.48
CA LEU A 66 -8.45 -6.56 2.52
C LEU A 66 -7.09 -6.65 3.21
N GLU A 67 -6.46 -7.81 3.09
CA GLU A 67 -5.12 -8.04 3.60
C GLU A 67 -4.29 -8.80 2.55
N PHE A 68 -3.13 -8.25 2.18
CA PHE A 68 -2.18 -8.91 1.29
C PHE A 68 -0.78 -8.29 1.36
N THR A 69 0.18 -9.02 0.83
CA THR A 69 1.57 -8.59 0.71
C THR A 69 2.02 -8.52 -0.75
N LEU A 70 2.78 -7.48 -1.07
CA LEU A 70 3.64 -7.40 -2.24
C LEU A 70 5.10 -7.57 -1.78
N ALA A 71 5.77 -8.61 -2.25
CA ALA A 71 7.14 -8.94 -1.85
C ALA A 71 8.12 -8.74 -3.03
N ASP A 72 9.41 -8.78 -2.73
CA ASP A 72 10.50 -8.70 -3.69
C ASP A 72 10.45 -7.45 -4.60
N LEU A 73 9.95 -6.33 -4.07
CA LEU A 73 9.78 -5.10 -4.82
C LEU A 73 11.16 -4.46 -5.15
N PRO A 74 11.40 -4.03 -6.39
CA PRO A 74 12.65 -3.38 -6.78
C PRO A 74 12.63 -1.90 -6.35
N VAL A 75 12.85 -1.66 -5.06
CA VAL A 75 12.76 -0.34 -4.44
C VAL A 75 14.07 0.08 -3.79
N ALA A 76 14.32 1.38 -3.77
CA ALA A 76 15.41 1.97 -3.02
C ALA A 76 14.99 2.21 -1.56
N ALA A 77 15.91 1.95 -0.64
CA ALA A 77 15.72 2.22 0.78
C ALA A 77 15.50 3.72 1.04
N TRP A 78 14.58 4.03 1.94
CA TRP A 78 14.39 5.39 2.45
C TRP A 78 15.36 5.65 3.61
N SER A 79 16.00 6.83 3.59
CA SER A 79 16.69 7.41 4.74
C SER A 79 16.51 8.93 4.77
N ALA A 80 16.90 9.58 5.87
CA ALA A 80 16.89 11.05 5.94
C ALA A 80 17.84 11.70 4.90
N GLU A 81 18.91 11.00 4.51
CA GLU A 81 19.87 11.45 3.49
C GLU A 81 19.38 11.17 2.07
N LYS A 82 18.65 10.06 1.89
CA LYS A 82 18.10 9.61 0.60
C LYS A 82 16.60 9.34 0.77
N PRO A 83 15.75 10.38 0.66
CA PRO A 83 14.33 10.27 0.92
C PRO A 83 13.56 9.63 -0.25
N ASN A 84 13.91 8.38 -0.60
CA ASN A 84 13.23 7.61 -1.65
C ASN A 84 11.80 7.30 -1.22
N LEU A 85 10.82 7.98 -1.83
CA LEU A 85 9.40 7.84 -1.54
C LEU A 85 8.68 7.21 -2.73
N TYR A 86 7.69 6.38 -2.41
CA TYR A 86 6.83 5.70 -3.36
C TYR A 86 5.39 6.06 -3.10
N GLN A 87 4.64 6.31 -4.16
CA GLN A 87 3.22 6.55 -4.09
C GLN A 87 2.46 5.23 -4.17
N VAL A 88 1.72 4.90 -3.11
CA VAL A 88 0.76 3.79 -3.12
C VAL A 88 -0.63 4.34 -3.42
N ARG A 89 -1.29 3.77 -4.43
CA ARG A 89 -2.65 4.12 -4.82
C ARG A 89 -3.55 2.90 -4.68
N LEU A 90 -4.61 3.01 -3.89
CA LEU A 90 -5.68 2.00 -3.80
C LEU A 90 -6.93 2.54 -4.50
N TYR A 91 -7.33 1.84 -5.57
CA TYR A 91 -8.49 2.15 -6.37
C TYR A 91 -9.60 1.15 -6.03
N LEU A 92 -10.80 1.64 -5.73
CA LEU A 92 -11.99 0.81 -5.48
C LEU A 92 -12.98 0.95 -6.63
N TYR A 93 -13.44 -0.18 -7.14
CA TYR A 93 -14.36 -0.28 -8.28
C TYR A 93 -15.63 -1.03 -7.88
N GLN A 94 -16.74 -0.65 -8.49
CA GLN A 94 -18.02 -1.36 -8.45
C GLN A 94 -18.53 -1.56 -9.87
N GLU A 95 -18.76 -2.81 -10.27
CA GLU A 95 -19.25 -3.13 -11.63
C GLU A 95 -18.40 -2.47 -12.73
N GLY A 96 -17.08 -2.45 -12.53
CA GLY A 96 -16.11 -1.83 -13.45
C GLY A 96 -16.03 -0.30 -13.40
N SER A 97 -16.92 0.37 -12.67
CA SER A 97 -16.86 1.81 -12.47
C SER A 97 -15.94 2.16 -11.30
N LEU A 98 -14.99 3.06 -11.53
CA LEU A 98 -14.13 3.60 -10.47
C LEU A 98 -14.97 4.45 -9.52
N LEU A 99 -14.98 4.09 -8.24
CA LEU A 99 -15.71 4.82 -7.20
C LEU A 99 -14.79 5.71 -6.37
N GLU A 100 -13.59 5.23 -6.07
CA GLU A 100 -12.67 5.93 -5.17
C GLU A 100 -11.21 5.63 -5.50
N VAL A 101 -10.36 6.62 -5.23
CA VAL A 101 -8.90 6.48 -5.21
C VAL A 101 -8.37 7.04 -3.90
N SER A 102 -7.66 6.21 -3.14
CA SER A 102 -6.86 6.63 -2.00
C SER A 102 -5.38 6.65 -2.38
N ARG A 103 -4.64 7.64 -1.88
CA ARG A 103 -3.22 7.85 -2.12
C ARG A 103 -2.50 8.00 -0.78
N GLN A 104 -1.40 7.28 -0.60
CA GLN A 104 -0.44 7.51 0.47
C GLN A 104 0.99 7.42 -0.07
N GLU A 105 1.93 8.08 0.62
CA GLU A 105 3.36 7.98 0.33
C GLU A 105 4.03 7.09 1.36
N VAL A 106 4.90 6.19 0.90
CA VAL A 106 5.63 5.25 1.75
C VAL A 106 7.13 5.31 1.44
N GLY A 107 7.95 5.19 2.48
CA GLY A 107 9.38 4.95 2.35
C GLY A 107 9.71 3.57 2.89
N PHE A 108 10.39 2.74 2.10
CA PHE A 108 10.78 1.39 2.52
C PHE A 108 11.98 1.49 3.46
N ARG A 109 11.78 1.11 4.73
CA ARG A 109 12.82 1.19 5.76
C ARG A 109 12.58 0.19 6.90
N ASN A 110 13.65 -0.18 7.59
CA ASN A 110 13.59 -0.97 8.82
C ASN A 110 14.16 -0.14 9.98
N PHE A 111 13.52 -0.20 11.14
CA PHE A 111 14.11 0.27 12.39
C PHE A 111 14.54 -0.94 13.20
N GLU A 112 15.82 -0.97 13.60
CA GLU A 112 16.41 -2.08 14.34
C GLU A 112 17.03 -1.57 15.63
N LEU A 113 16.88 -2.29 16.74
CA LEU A 113 17.56 -2.00 17.99
C LEU A 113 18.67 -3.03 18.19
N LYS A 114 19.94 -2.62 18.08
CA LYS A 114 21.11 -3.49 18.34
C LYS A 114 21.92 -2.87 19.47
N ASP A 115 22.16 -3.64 20.53
CA ASP A 115 22.93 -3.20 21.71
C ASP A 115 22.43 -1.89 22.34
N GLY A 116 21.10 -1.67 22.33
CA GLY A 116 20.47 -0.45 22.85
C GLY A 116 20.58 0.78 21.94
N ILE A 117 21.19 0.65 20.76
CA ILE A 117 21.31 1.69 19.75
C ILE A 117 20.26 1.43 18.66
N MET A 118 19.52 2.46 18.27
CA MET A 118 18.53 2.40 17.20
C MET A 118 19.20 2.66 15.85
N TYR A 119 19.06 1.73 14.93
CA TYR A 119 19.58 1.76 13.56
C TYR A 119 18.44 1.90 12.56
N LEU A 120 18.71 2.64 11.48
CA LEU A 120 17.82 2.76 10.34
C LEU A 120 18.44 1.97 9.17
N ASN A 121 17.77 0.92 8.74
CA ASN A 121 18.23 0.00 7.69
C ASN A 121 19.55 -0.73 8.03
N GLY A 122 19.72 -1.13 9.30
CA GLY A 122 20.83 -1.97 9.75
C GLY A 122 21.81 -1.29 10.68
#